data_AF-A0A957T0N1-F1
#
_entry.id   AF-A0A957T0N1-F1
#
_cell.length_a   1.000
_cell.length_b   1.000
_cell.length_c   1.000
_cell.angle_alpha   90.00
_cell.angle_beta   90.00
_cell.angle_gamma   90.00
#
_symmetry.space_group_name_H-M   'P 1'
#
loop_
_entity.id
_entity.type
_entity.pdbx_description
1 polymer ?
#
loop_
_entity_poly.entity_id
_entity_poly.type
_entity_poly.pdbx_seq_one_letter_code
_entity_poly.pdbx_strand_id
1 'polypeptide(L)'
;MASFQQMRDRLPTLYRPEPTEQSLLTQWLAAIGALLDDAHADSTQVMQSHWVTFADSAFYSPVVARDRELADLDRLQLIKLDESKKIVPNAPDLQVVEEWPYIHDLARIGALLPAPPWLEPAYLQEVVESYRQRLARLLAIYKNGLGTVHAIRNMVEAQLPVAIALPLAQRDQPFWVEEFSTLTRTIVAAPTRGAPAEILGPLMRWDIMNAGVKPVAPTIVLQAEAVAERPMIERYDTGLGLAHTGTLAAGEALRLQPAYTSWLATPTGLLRSAPDANPTAPGPWLPVADGAPVDAIAALHQTPDNVLWVASNDGVNGTLWRFDGTTWSQAISGLAALHCLADDGGNLLLGAADGLQRVALFPADGAPFTATALPALAGVAVHAINQLATGEWWLATADGAGILQSDDSFVLSDLQGVTVFALYEESPGMLYFGTTLGLFHYQTARDEWYFYAGIERTEQAGDWQRFTGTLPAESAVGLPAVHAIVRSADQALWLGTADGLARYRARSVRGLTYETILEAYPDLAAGMVATMATDQRGLLWFGT
;
A
#
# COMPACT_ATOMS: atom_id res chain seq x y z
N MET A 1 8.14 -30.31 -13.40
CA MET A 1 6.76 -30.75 -13.72
C MET A 1 5.84 -29.93 -12.85
N ALA A 2 4.79 -29.33 -13.41
CA ALA A 2 3.81 -28.56 -12.63
C ALA A 2 3.31 -29.41 -11.44
N SER A 3 3.13 -28.81 -10.27
CA SER A 3 2.78 -29.54 -9.04
C SER A 3 1.49 -30.33 -9.21
N PHE A 4 0.55 -29.84 -10.03
CA PHE A 4 -0.62 -30.58 -10.49
C PHE A 4 -0.28 -31.95 -11.10
N GLN A 5 0.63 -32.00 -12.07
CA GLN A 5 1.00 -33.26 -12.74
C GLN A 5 1.68 -34.22 -11.78
N GLN A 6 2.52 -33.72 -10.87
CA GLN A 6 3.17 -34.55 -9.86
C GLN A 6 2.17 -35.17 -8.89
N MET A 7 1.19 -34.41 -8.44
CA MET A 7 0.13 -34.91 -7.54
C MET A 7 -0.79 -35.89 -8.26
N ARG A 8 -1.20 -35.56 -9.48
CA ARG A 8 -2.01 -36.44 -10.33
C ARG A 8 -1.30 -37.77 -10.59
N ASP A 9 -0.01 -37.75 -10.91
CA ASP A 9 0.75 -38.95 -11.24
C ASP A 9 1.05 -39.83 -10.01
N ARG A 10 0.88 -39.29 -8.80
CA ARG A 10 0.92 -40.05 -7.53
C ARG A 10 -0.40 -40.73 -7.19
N LEU A 11 -1.51 -40.40 -7.87
CA LEU A 11 -2.79 -41.09 -7.66
C LEU A 11 -2.77 -42.48 -8.31
N PRO A 12 -3.40 -43.49 -7.65
CA PRO A 12 -3.64 -44.79 -8.26
C PRO A 12 -4.40 -44.63 -9.59
N THR A 13 -4.11 -45.48 -10.56
CA THR A 13 -4.67 -45.39 -11.93
C THR A 13 -6.20 -45.34 -11.98
N LEU A 14 -6.89 -45.90 -10.99
CA LEU A 14 -8.36 -45.87 -10.90
C LEU A 14 -8.95 -44.50 -10.51
N TYR A 15 -8.15 -43.63 -9.88
CA TYR A 15 -8.56 -42.32 -9.36
C TYR A 15 -7.77 -41.17 -9.98
N ARG A 16 -7.00 -41.46 -11.01
CA ARG A 16 -6.17 -40.47 -11.71
C ARG A 16 -7.04 -39.74 -12.74
N PRO A 17 -7.33 -38.44 -12.55
CA PRO A 17 -8.09 -37.70 -13.54
C PRO A 17 -7.29 -37.51 -14.83
N GLU A 18 -7.99 -37.51 -15.96
CA GLU A 18 -7.37 -37.20 -17.25
C GLU A 18 -7.00 -35.69 -17.31
N PRO A 19 -5.90 -35.29 -17.99
CA PRO A 19 -5.43 -33.91 -17.99
C PRO A 19 -6.44 -32.88 -18.51
N THR A 20 -7.43 -33.31 -19.29
CA THR A 20 -8.49 -32.45 -19.86
C THR A 20 -9.82 -32.57 -19.12
N GLU A 21 -9.88 -33.37 -18.05
CA GLU A 21 -11.09 -33.61 -17.27
C GLU A 21 -11.38 -32.42 -16.34
N GLN A 22 -12.64 -31.99 -16.23
CA GLN A 22 -13.04 -30.87 -15.35
C GLN A 22 -13.81 -31.33 -14.12
N SER A 23 -13.55 -32.53 -13.61
CA SER A 23 -14.17 -33.00 -12.37
C SER A 23 -13.70 -32.20 -11.14
N LEU A 24 -14.50 -32.21 -10.07
CA LEU A 24 -14.18 -31.51 -8.82
C LEU A 24 -12.79 -31.89 -8.28
N LEU A 25 -12.43 -33.18 -8.37
CA LEU A 25 -11.10 -33.67 -7.99
C LEU A 25 -9.99 -33.06 -8.85
N THR A 26 -10.21 -32.91 -10.17
CA THR A 26 -9.22 -32.32 -11.08
C THR A 26 -9.04 -30.84 -10.82
N GLN A 27 -10.13 -30.10 -10.64
CA GLN A 27 -10.10 -28.68 -10.31
C GLN A 27 -9.43 -28.44 -8.94
N TRP A 28 -9.71 -29.29 -7.96
CA TRP A 28 -9.10 -29.23 -6.63
C TRP A 28 -7.59 -29.52 -6.67
N LEU A 29 -7.16 -30.57 -7.36
CA LEU A 29 -5.73 -30.88 -7.54
C LEU A 29 -5.01 -29.80 -8.35
N ALA A 30 -5.69 -29.18 -9.32
CA ALA A 30 -5.14 -28.06 -10.09
C ALA A 30 -4.98 -26.81 -9.22
N ALA A 31 -5.97 -26.49 -8.37
CA ALA A 31 -5.92 -25.36 -7.45
C ALA A 31 -4.81 -25.54 -6.40
N ILE A 32 -4.69 -26.73 -5.80
CA ILE A 32 -3.58 -27.04 -4.87
C ILE A 32 -2.24 -27.02 -5.62
N GLY A 33 -2.22 -27.47 -6.88
CA GLY A 33 -1.01 -27.47 -7.70
C GLY A 33 -0.53 -26.05 -7.98
N ALA A 34 -1.45 -25.16 -8.34
CA ALA A 34 -1.19 -23.74 -8.51
C ALA A 34 -0.69 -23.11 -7.20
N LEU A 35 -1.36 -23.33 -6.08
CA LEU A 35 -0.93 -22.82 -4.77
C LEU A 35 0.46 -23.32 -4.35
N LEU A 36 0.80 -24.58 -4.64
CA LEU A 36 2.13 -25.14 -4.36
C LEU A 36 3.19 -24.58 -5.31
N ASP A 37 2.84 -24.37 -6.57
CA ASP A 37 3.73 -23.73 -7.56
C ASP A 37 3.97 -22.25 -7.19
N ASP A 38 2.94 -21.54 -6.72
CA ASP A 38 3.00 -20.15 -6.24
C ASP A 38 3.79 -20.04 -4.93
N ALA A 39 3.52 -20.89 -3.93
CA ALA A 39 4.29 -20.91 -2.69
C ALA A 39 5.76 -21.30 -2.90
N HIS A 40 6.03 -22.17 -3.89
CA HIS A 40 7.40 -22.50 -4.27
C HIS A 40 8.08 -21.33 -4.99
N ALA A 41 7.36 -20.59 -5.83
CA ALA A 41 7.84 -19.36 -6.45
C ALA A 41 8.15 -18.29 -5.40
N ASP A 42 7.23 -18.06 -4.45
CA ASP A 42 7.39 -17.11 -3.35
C ASP A 42 8.55 -17.48 -2.43
N SER A 43 8.64 -18.75 -2.02
CA SER A 43 9.76 -19.25 -1.21
C SER A 43 11.09 -19.11 -1.95
N THR A 44 11.10 -19.38 -3.26
CA THR A 44 12.27 -19.20 -4.12
C THR A 44 12.63 -17.73 -4.25
N GLN A 45 11.66 -16.83 -4.37
CA GLN A 45 11.86 -15.38 -4.46
C GLN A 45 12.39 -14.80 -3.14
N VAL A 46 11.87 -15.26 -2.00
CA VAL A 46 12.37 -14.92 -0.66
C VAL A 46 13.81 -15.44 -0.49
N MET A 47 14.11 -16.67 -0.90
CA MET A 47 15.47 -17.21 -0.82
C MET A 47 16.47 -16.53 -1.78
N GLN A 48 16.02 -16.16 -2.98
CA GLN A 48 16.87 -15.53 -4.00
C GLN A 48 17.14 -14.05 -3.72
N SER A 49 16.20 -13.34 -3.07
CA SER A 49 16.40 -11.95 -2.64
C SER A 49 17.50 -11.79 -1.57
N HIS A 50 18.00 -12.88 -1.01
CA HIS A 50 19.02 -12.84 0.03
C HIS A 50 20.42 -13.35 -0.36
N TRP A 51 20.62 -14.15 -1.42
CA TRP A 51 21.84 -14.99 -1.49
C TRP A 51 22.82 -14.84 -2.68
N VAL A 52 22.50 -14.28 -3.86
CA VAL A 52 23.51 -14.13 -4.97
C VAL A 52 23.16 -12.95 -5.90
N THR A 53 24.08 -12.56 -6.80
CA THR A 53 24.04 -11.57 -7.92
C THR A 53 22.79 -11.59 -8.84
N PHE A 54 21.77 -12.39 -8.52
CA PHE A 54 20.49 -12.52 -9.21
C PHE A 54 19.33 -11.84 -8.45
N ALA A 55 19.62 -10.94 -7.50
CA ALA A 55 18.64 -10.04 -6.87
C ALA A 55 18.11 -8.97 -7.84
N ASP A 56 17.98 -9.32 -9.11
CA ASP A 56 17.46 -8.45 -10.14
C ASP A 56 15.96 -8.76 -10.31
N SER A 57 15.12 -7.89 -9.75
CA SER A 57 13.66 -7.95 -9.87
C SER A 57 13.17 -8.03 -11.32
N ALA A 58 14.01 -7.72 -12.33
CA ALA A 58 13.66 -7.81 -13.75
C ALA A 58 13.20 -9.21 -14.21
N PHE A 59 13.61 -10.29 -13.53
CA PHE A 59 13.11 -11.66 -13.82
C PHE A 59 11.61 -11.76 -13.57
N TYR A 60 11.16 -11.25 -12.42
CA TYR A 60 9.81 -11.44 -11.88
C TYR A 60 8.95 -10.22 -12.14
N SER A 61 9.57 -9.10 -12.53
CA SER A 61 8.93 -7.82 -12.72
C SER A 61 7.90 -7.97 -13.83
N PRO A 62 6.61 -7.90 -13.50
CA PRO A 62 5.58 -8.04 -14.50
C PRO A 62 5.60 -6.85 -15.49
N VAL A 63 6.28 -5.74 -15.12
CA VAL A 63 6.59 -4.58 -15.97
C VAL A 63 7.61 -4.95 -17.07
N VAL A 64 8.73 -5.60 -16.72
CA VAL A 64 9.77 -6.02 -17.69
C VAL A 64 9.25 -7.09 -18.63
N ALA A 65 8.46 -8.03 -18.13
CA ALA A 65 7.80 -9.04 -18.97
C ALA A 65 6.86 -8.38 -20.01
N ARG A 66 6.16 -7.31 -19.62
CA ARG A 66 5.24 -6.57 -20.50
C ARG A 66 5.96 -5.72 -21.54
N ASP A 67 7.05 -5.03 -21.18
CA ASP A 67 7.87 -4.28 -22.15
C ASP A 67 8.39 -5.16 -23.29
N ARG A 68 8.84 -6.38 -22.95
CA ARG A 68 9.33 -7.34 -23.93
C ARG A 68 8.22 -7.85 -24.84
N GLU A 69 7.05 -8.14 -24.28
CA GLU A 69 5.87 -8.50 -25.07
C GLU A 69 5.48 -7.39 -26.06
N LEU A 70 5.48 -6.12 -25.61
CA LEU A 70 5.19 -4.96 -26.46
C LEU A 70 6.24 -4.75 -27.56
N ALA A 71 7.48 -5.20 -27.33
CA ALA A 71 8.58 -5.15 -28.29
C ALA A 71 8.68 -6.40 -29.18
N ASP A 72 7.71 -7.34 -29.10
CA ASP A 72 7.72 -8.64 -29.80
C ASP A 72 8.97 -9.49 -29.49
N LEU A 73 9.42 -9.44 -28.23
CA LEU A 73 10.55 -10.18 -27.71
C LEU A 73 10.09 -11.31 -26.78
N ASP A 74 10.71 -12.48 -26.90
CA ASP A 74 10.48 -13.60 -25.99
C ASP A 74 10.76 -13.21 -24.53
N ARG A 75 10.03 -13.80 -23.59
CA ARG A 75 10.34 -13.66 -22.16
C ARG A 75 11.76 -14.15 -21.89
N LEU A 76 12.50 -13.44 -21.03
CA LEU A 76 13.86 -13.83 -20.65
C LEU A 76 13.82 -15.20 -19.95
N GLN A 77 14.61 -16.14 -20.47
CA GLN A 77 14.82 -17.46 -19.89
C GLN A 77 16.30 -17.63 -19.57
N LEU A 78 16.74 -17.11 -18.41
CA LEU A 78 18.15 -17.11 -18.02
C LEU A 78 18.75 -18.50 -17.78
N ILE A 79 17.90 -19.51 -17.69
CA ILE A 79 18.28 -20.92 -17.60
C ILE A 79 17.52 -21.72 -18.66
N LYS A 80 18.23 -22.65 -19.28
CA LYS A 80 17.66 -23.64 -20.20
C LYS A 80 18.12 -25.03 -19.81
N LEU A 81 17.43 -26.05 -20.31
CA LEU A 81 17.90 -27.41 -20.20
C LEU A 81 18.88 -27.70 -21.34
N ASP A 82 20.05 -28.25 -21.02
CA ASP A 82 20.93 -28.81 -22.03
C ASP A 82 20.38 -30.15 -22.56
N GLU A 83 21.05 -30.73 -23.56
CA GLU A 83 20.65 -32.00 -24.19
C GLU A 83 20.58 -33.18 -23.19
N SER A 84 21.25 -33.04 -22.03
CA SER A 84 21.25 -34.01 -20.94
C SER A 84 20.21 -33.70 -19.85
N LYS A 85 19.32 -32.74 -20.09
CA LYS A 85 18.31 -32.23 -19.14
C LYS A 85 18.91 -31.64 -17.87
N LYS A 86 20.16 -31.18 -17.90
CA LYS A 86 20.73 -30.37 -16.82
C LYS A 86 20.40 -28.92 -17.04
N ILE A 87 20.12 -28.22 -15.95
CA ILE A 87 19.89 -26.79 -15.94
C ILE A 87 21.23 -26.11 -16.22
N VAL A 88 21.30 -25.37 -17.31
CA VAL A 88 22.48 -24.59 -17.72
C VAL A 88 22.10 -23.12 -17.96
N PRO A 89 23.04 -22.18 -17.77
CA PRO A 89 22.80 -20.77 -18.04
C PRO A 89 22.48 -20.52 -19.53
N ASN A 90 21.44 -19.74 -19.84
CA ASN A 90 21.12 -19.36 -21.21
C ASN A 90 21.92 -18.12 -21.62
N ALA A 91 23.11 -18.33 -22.17
CA ALA A 91 24.08 -17.27 -22.46
C ALA A 91 23.52 -16.05 -23.23
N PRO A 92 22.63 -16.17 -24.25
CA PRO A 92 22.03 -15.01 -24.92
C PRO A 92 21.15 -14.17 -24.00
N ASP A 93 20.28 -14.78 -23.19
CA ASP A 93 19.40 -14.06 -22.27
C ASP A 93 20.17 -13.49 -21.08
N LEU A 94 21.21 -14.20 -20.63
CA LEU A 94 22.15 -13.70 -19.63
C LEU A 94 22.94 -12.52 -20.17
N GLN A 95 23.36 -12.55 -21.42
CA GLN A 95 24.03 -11.42 -22.05
C GLN A 95 23.09 -10.22 -22.17
N VAL A 96 21.79 -10.41 -22.44
CA VAL A 96 20.78 -9.32 -22.40
C VAL A 96 20.64 -8.73 -20.99
N VAL A 97 20.61 -9.56 -19.95
CA VAL A 97 20.56 -9.10 -18.54
C VAL A 97 21.88 -8.45 -18.08
N GLU A 98 23.01 -8.94 -18.56
CA GLU A 98 24.35 -8.42 -18.25
C GLU A 98 24.67 -7.13 -19.02
N GLU A 99 24.17 -6.98 -20.25
CA GLU A 99 24.30 -5.77 -21.08
C GLU A 99 23.26 -4.69 -20.72
N TRP A 100 22.08 -5.07 -20.19
CA TRP A 100 20.96 -4.17 -19.90
C TRP A 100 20.36 -4.34 -18.48
N PRO A 101 21.15 -4.37 -17.38
CA PRO A 101 20.56 -4.35 -16.04
C PRO A 101 19.92 -2.98 -15.83
N TYR A 102 18.59 -2.93 -15.83
CA TYR A 102 17.81 -1.70 -15.65
C TYR A 102 18.30 -0.50 -16.47
N ILE A 103 18.36 -0.59 -17.80
CA ILE A 103 18.89 0.54 -18.59
C ILE A 103 18.08 1.85 -18.41
N HIS A 104 16.81 1.75 -17.98
CA HIS A 104 16.03 2.91 -17.58
C HIS A 104 16.47 3.51 -16.24
N ASP A 105 17.02 2.71 -15.30
CA ASP A 105 17.58 3.20 -14.06
C ASP A 105 19.01 3.72 -14.22
N LEU A 106 19.80 3.27 -15.19
CA LEU A 106 21.11 3.85 -15.49
C LEU A 106 21.02 5.30 -15.98
N ALA A 107 20.04 5.61 -16.82
CA ALA A 107 19.75 6.99 -17.21
C ALA A 107 19.20 7.83 -16.04
N ARG A 108 18.41 7.23 -15.13
CA ARG A 108 17.91 7.88 -13.89
C ARG A 108 19.03 8.12 -12.88
N ILE A 109 19.87 7.13 -12.58
CA ILE A 109 21.08 7.24 -11.75
C ILE A 109 22.05 8.26 -12.34
N GLY A 110 22.19 8.30 -13.68
CA GLY A 110 22.96 9.31 -14.39
C GLY A 110 22.37 10.73 -14.30
N ALA A 111 21.04 10.86 -14.28
CA ALA A 111 20.33 12.14 -14.12
C ALA A 111 20.33 12.66 -12.67
N LEU A 112 20.59 11.79 -11.70
CA LEU A 112 20.73 12.10 -10.27
C LEU A 112 22.14 12.60 -9.89
N LEU A 113 23.08 12.62 -10.85
CA LEU A 113 24.38 13.26 -10.66
C LEU A 113 24.23 14.78 -10.85
N PRO A 114 24.76 15.62 -9.95
CA PRO A 114 24.81 17.05 -10.17
C PRO A 114 25.69 17.33 -11.40
N ALA A 115 25.01 17.77 -12.47
CA ALA A 115 25.54 18.15 -13.76
C ALA A 115 26.26 17.04 -14.57
N PRO A 116 25.99 16.95 -15.88
CA PRO A 116 26.87 16.23 -16.78
C PRO A 116 28.31 16.79 -16.71
N PRO A 117 29.36 16.00 -16.98
CA PRO A 117 30.76 16.41 -16.89
C PRO A 117 31.18 17.56 -17.84
N TRP A 118 30.24 18.14 -18.60
CA TRP A 118 30.45 19.24 -19.54
C TRP A 118 29.86 20.59 -19.11
N LEU A 119 29.31 20.73 -17.89
CA LEU A 119 28.91 22.04 -17.37
C LEU A 119 30.06 22.73 -16.60
N GLU A 120 30.21 24.03 -16.85
CA GLU A 120 31.13 24.90 -16.13
C GLU A 120 30.76 25.03 -14.64
N PRO A 121 31.74 25.27 -13.74
CA PRO A 121 33.15 25.61 -14.00
C PRO A 121 34.10 24.40 -14.14
N ALA A 122 35.17 24.61 -14.93
CA ALA A 122 36.14 23.58 -15.37
C ALA A 122 36.80 22.75 -14.25
N TYR A 123 36.81 23.22 -13.00
CA TYR A 123 37.39 22.47 -11.87
C TYR A 123 36.48 21.34 -11.35
N LEU A 124 35.22 21.26 -11.79
CA LEU A 124 34.29 20.16 -11.51
C LEU A 124 34.23 19.12 -12.64
N GLN A 125 34.97 19.32 -13.74
CA GLN A 125 35.02 18.38 -14.85
C GLN A 125 35.75 17.10 -14.44
N GLU A 126 35.00 16.01 -14.37
CA GLU A 126 35.55 14.70 -14.07
C GLU A 126 36.14 14.06 -15.35
N VAL A 127 37.33 13.49 -15.26
CA VAL A 127 37.91 12.69 -16.35
C VAL A 127 37.11 11.39 -16.55
N VAL A 128 37.01 10.93 -17.79
CA VAL A 128 36.25 9.73 -18.20
C VAL A 128 36.56 8.52 -17.31
N GLU A 129 37.82 8.33 -16.92
CA GLU A 129 38.25 7.22 -16.08
C GLU A 129 37.82 7.35 -14.61
N SER A 130 37.77 8.57 -14.06
CA SER A 130 37.21 8.83 -12.73
C SER A 130 35.69 8.63 -12.74
N TYR A 131 35.02 9.08 -13.80
CA TYR A 131 33.59 8.85 -14.01
C TYR A 131 33.27 7.34 -14.10
N ARG A 132 34.06 6.58 -14.86
CA ARG A 132 33.95 5.11 -14.94
C ARG A 132 34.16 4.43 -13.59
N GLN A 133 35.16 4.85 -12.81
CA GLN A 133 35.41 4.29 -11.47
C GLN A 133 34.28 4.64 -10.48
N ARG A 134 33.73 5.85 -10.55
CA ARG A 134 32.60 6.28 -9.73
C ARG A 134 31.32 5.52 -10.08
N LEU A 135 31.03 5.34 -11.38
CA LEU A 135 29.92 4.52 -11.86
C LEU A 135 30.04 3.06 -11.39
N ALA A 136 31.24 2.48 -11.45
CA ALA A 136 31.49 1.12 -10.98
C ALA A 136 31.31 0.95 -9.45
N ARG A 137 31.70 1.96 -8.65
CA ARG A 137 31.47 1.98 -7.20
C ARG A 137 29.99 2.11 -6.84
N LEU A 138 29.23 2.92 -7.59
CA LEU A 138 27.78 3.03 -7.44
C LEU A 138 27.07 1.73 -7.81
N LEU A 139 27.50 1.07 -8.89
CA LEU A 139 27.02 -0.26 -9.27
C LEU A 139 27.33 -1.31 -8.20
N ALA A 140 28.47 -1.19 -7.52
CA ALA A 140 28.83 -2.08 -6.41
C ALA A 140 27.96 -1.84 -5.16
N ILE A 141 27.63 -0.58 -4.86
CA ILE A 141 26.69 -0.20 -3.80
C ILE A 141 25.28 -0.75 -4.09
N TYR A 142 24.83 -0.64 -5.35
CA TYR A 142 23.58 -1.21 -5.84
C TYR A 142 23.53 -2.75 -5.70
N LYS A 143 24.59 -3.44 -6.14
CA LYS A 143 24.75 -4.91 -6.01
C LYS A 143 24.72 -5.43 -4.56
N ASN A 144 24.94 -4.56 -3.57
CA ASN A 144 24.96 -4.91 -2.16
C ASN A 144 23.61 -4.66 -1.44
N GLY A 145 22.50 -4.46 -2.17
CA GLY A 145 21.14 -4.44 -1.62
C GLY A 145 20.49 -3.06 -1.49
N LEU A 146 21.02 -2.02 -2.13
CA LEU A 146 20.43 -0.67 -2.19
C LEU A 146 19.55 -0.44 -3.44
N GLY A 147 19.08 -1.51 -4.09
CA GLY A 147 18.42 -1.47 -5.39
C GLY A 147 16.90 -1.26 -5.37
N THR A 148 16.27 -1.04 -4.21
CA THR A 148 14.84 -0.71 -4.18
C THR A 148 14.62 0.74 -4.59
N VAL A 149 13.48 1.07 -5.21
CA VAL A 149 13.07 2.45 -5.51
C VAL A 149 13.16 3.33 -4.25
N HIS A 150 12.82 2.76 -3.10
CA HIS A 150 12.90 3.40 -1.80
C HIS A 150 14.36 3.72 -1.39
N ALA A 151 15.30 2.79 -1.58
CA ALA A 151 16.72 3.04 -1.30
C ALA A 151 17.34 4.08 -2.25
N ILE A 152 16.96 4.07 -3.53
CA ILE A 152 17.38 5.09 -4.52
C ILE A 152 16.83 6.46 -4.12
N ARG A 153 15.55 6.54 -3.73
CA ARG A 153 14.95 7.77 -3.21
C ARG A 153 15.73 8.28 -1.98
N ASN A 154 15.94 7.43 -0.98
CA ASN A 154 16.64 7.85 0.25
C ASN A 154 18.07 8.34 -0.05
N MET A 155 18.78 7.71 -0.99
CA MET A 155 20.13 8.12 -1.39
C MET A 155 20.16 9.49 -2.09
N VAL A 156 19.13 9.81 -2.88
CA VAL A 156 19.00 11.10 -3.56
C VAL A 156 18.54 12.19 -2.59
N GLU A 157 17.54 11.90 -1.74
CA GLU A 157 17.09 12.82 -0.67
C GLU A 157 18.28 13.26 0.20
N ALA A 158 19.16 12.32 0.58
CA ALA A 158 20.36 12.61 1.36
C ALA A 158 21.40 13.51 0.65
N GLN A 159 21.34 13.64 -0.68
CA GLN A 159 22.27 14.45 -1.47
C GLN A 159 21.66 15.80 -1.91
N LEU A 160 20.35 15.97 -1.77
CA LEU A 160 19.70 17.21 -2.17
C LEU A 160 20.13 18.37 -1.27
N PRO A 161 20.30 19.59 -1.84
CA PRO A 161 20.59 20.77 -1.04
C PRO A 161 19.46 21.02 -0.04
N VAL A 162 19.80 20.94 1.25
CA VAL A 162 18.87 21.29 2.32
C VAL A 162 18.78 22.81 2.40
N ALA A 163 17.57 23.35 2.22
CA ALA A 163 17.33 24.79 2.32
C ALA A 163 17.27 25.22 3.80
N ILE A 164 18.42 25.22 4.49
CA ILE A 164 18.55 25.43 5.94
C ILE A 164 17.83 26.68 6.46
N ALA A 165 17.74 27.72 5.63
CA ALA A 165 17.06 28.97 5.95
C ALA A 165 15.52 28.85 5.99
N LEU A 166 14.94 27.77 5.45
CA LEU A 166 13.51 27.51 5.47
C LEU A 166 13.09 26.78 6.77
N PRO A 167 11.80 26.88 7.15
CA PRO A 167 11.22 26.07 8.23
C PRO A 167 11.48 24.58 8.00
N LEU A 168 11.65 23.80 9.07
CA LEU A 168 12.08 22.38 9.02
C LEU A 168 11.28 21.54 8.01
N ALA A 169 9.97 21.80 7.89
CA ALA A 169 9.08 21.09 6.99
C ALA A 169 9.24 21.43 5.49
N GLN A 170 9.97 22.50 5.15
CA GLN A 170 10.26 22.95 3.78
C GLN A 170 11.76 22.88 3.45
N ARG A 171 12.58 22.39 4.40
CA ARG A 171 14.03 22.27 4.20
C ARG A 171 14.38 21.21 3.16
N ASP A 172 13.55 20.16 3.10
CA ASP A 172 13.71 19.05 2.19
C ASP A 172 12.78 19.25 1.00
N GLN A 173 13.37 19.49 -0.17
CA GLN A 173 12.63 19.60 -1.43
C GLN A 173 12.21 18.19 -1.85
N PRO A 174 10.91 17.93 -2.07
CA PRO A 174 10.48 16.65 -2.58
C PRO A 174 11.02 16.43 -3.99
N PHE A 175 11.35 15.20 -4.30
CA PHE A 175 11.37 14.74 -5.67
C PHE A 175 10.62 13.43 -5.73
N TRP A 176 9.79 13.30 -6.76
CA TRP A 176 9.08 12.07 -7.02
C TRP A 176 9.92 11.24 -7.97
N VAL A 177 10.39 10.08 -7.50
CA VAL A 177 10.80 9.01 -8.41
C VAL A 177 9.52 8.28 -8.81
N GLU A 178 8.96 8.65 -9.95
CA GLU A 178 7.88 7.89 -10.58
C GLU A 178 8.53 6.69 -11.29
N GLU A 179 8.22 5.48 -10.81
CA GLU A 179 8.49 4.29 -11.59
C GLU A 179 7.55 4.37 -12.80
N PHE A 180 8.09 4.77 -13.96
CA PHE A 180 7.32 4.70 -15.19
C PHE A 180 6.94 3.24 -15.39
N SER A 181 5.69 2.91 -15.04
CA SER A 181 5.03 1.76 -15.62
C SER A 181 5.19 1.84 -17.14
N THR A 182 5.15 0.71 -17.82
CA THR A 182 5.12 0.66 -19.29
C THR A 182 3.86 1.38 -19.78
N LEU A 183 3.93 2.70 -19.91
CA LEU A 183 2.80 3.54 -20.26
C LEU A 183 2.59 3.38 -21.77
N THR A 184 1.48 2.73 -22.13
CA THR A 184 1.05 2.74 -23.53
C THR A 184 0.51 4.14 -23.84
N ARG A 185 1.28 4.93 -24.59
CA ARG A 185 0.82 6.24 -25.06
C ARG A 185 -0.26 6.01 -26.12
N THR A 186 -1.50 6.35 -25.78
CA THR A 186 -2.60 6.38 -26.75
C THR A 186 -2.85 7.83 -27.14
N ILE A 187 -2.69 8.15 -28.42
CA ILE A 187 -3.06 9.46 -28.96
C ILE A 187 -4.42 9.32 -29.61
N VAL A 188 -5.38 10.10 -29.12
CA VAL A 188 -6.74 10.11 -29.65
C VAL A 188 -7.00 11.49 -30.24
N ALA A 189 -7.19 11.54 -31.55
CA ALA A 189 -7.58 12.78 -32.23
C ALA A 189 -9.07 13.02 -32.00
N ALA A 190 -9.41 14.11 -31.32
CA ALA A 190 -10.77 14.58 -31.15
C ALA A 190 -11.03 15.72 -32.14
N PRO A 191 -11.89 15.55 -33.17
CA PRO A 191 -12.26 16.66 -34.04
C PRO A 191 -13.03 17.71 -33.24
N THR A 192 -12.58 18.96 -33.33
CA THR A 192 -13.32 20.12 -32.81
C THR A 192 -14.48 20.47 -33.76
N ARG A 193 -15.35 21.41 -33.38
CA ARG A 193 -16.52 21.84 -34.17
C ARG A 193 -16.19 21.96 -35.67
N GLY A 194 -16.78 21.08 -36.49
CA GLY A 194 -16.73 21.14 -37.94
C GLY A 194 -17.99 21.80 -38.50
N ALA A 195 -17.89 22.44 -39.66
CA ALA A 195 -19.05 23.06 -40.31
C ALA A 195 -20.20 22.06 -40.49
N PRO A 196 -21.45 22.41 -40.11
CA PRO A 196 -21.88 23.71 -39.59
C PRO A 196 -21.56 23.90 -38.11
N ALA A 197 -21.21 25.14 -37.73
CA ALA A 197 -20.83 25.57 -36.38
C ALA A 197 -21.89 25.36 -35.27
N GLU A 198 -23.06 24.83 -35.64
CA GLU A 198 -24.20 24.54 -34.77
C GLU A 198 -24.22 23.08 -34.28
N ILE A 199 -23.35 22.22 -34.79
CA ILE A 199 -23.24 20.85 -34.30
C ILE A 199 -22.34 20.85 -33.06
N LEU A 200 -22.93 20.58 -31.89
CA LEU A 200 -22.21 20.05 -30.74
C LEU A 200 -21.41 18.86 -31.26
N GLY A 201 -20.07 18.94 -31.22
CA GLY A 201 -19.22 17.81 -31.57
C GLY A 201 -19.74 16.57 -30.85
N PRO A 202 -19.89 15.42 -31.54
CA PRO A 202 -20.46 14.25 -30.90
C PRO A 202 -19.69 13.94 -29.63
N LEU A 203 -20.42 13.59 -28.55
CA LEU A 203 -19.83 13.11 -27.31
C LEU A 203 -18.96 11.91 -27.66
N MET A 204 -17.67 12.15 -27.78
CA MET A 204 -16.75 11.15 -28.27
C MET A 204 -16.48 10.18 -27.13
N ARG A 205 -16.78 8.91 -27.38
CA ARG A 205 -16.53 7.82 -26.45
C ARG A 205 -15.30 7.10 -26.93
N TRP A 206 -14.36 6.90 -26.02
CA TRP A 206 -13.14 6.18 -26.29
C TRP A 206 -12.96 5.12 -25.24
N ASP A 207 -12.78 3.89 -25.69
CA ASP A 207 -12.38 2.80 -24.82
C ASP A 207 -10.87 2.90 -24.63
N ILE A 208 -10.45 3.27 -23.42
CA ILE A 208 -9.05 3.18 -23.02
C ILE A 208 -8.82 1.75 -22.56
N MET A 209 -8.24 0.91 -23.42
CA MET A 209 -7.85 -0.44 -23.03
C MET A 209 -6.68 -0.37 -22.05
N ASN A 210 -6.93 -0.71 -20.79
CA ASN A 210 -5.88 -0.87 -19.79
C ASN A 210 -5.37 -2.32 -19.82
N ALA A 211 -4.33 -2.58 -20.62
CA ALA A 211 -3.59 -3.84 -20.58
C ALA A 211 -2.39 -3.77 -19.59
N GLY A 212 -2.48 -2.89 -18.60
CA GLY A 212 -1.45 -2.62 -17.62
C GLY A 212 -1.34 -3.72 -16.57
N VAL A 213 -0.17 -3.76 -15.94
CA VAL A 213 0.21 -4.77 -14.96
C VAL A 213 -0.41 -4.53 -13.57
N LYS A 214 -0.72 -3.26 -13.26
CA LYS A 214 -1.41 -2.81 -12.05
C LYS A 214 -2.30 -1.61 -12.36
N PRO A 215 -3.39 -1.38 -11.63
CA PRO A 215 -4.17 -0.14 -11.74
C PRO A 215 -3.28 1.07 -11.41
N VAL A 216 -3.27 2.08 -12.28
CA VAL A 216 -2.59 3.37 -12.06
C VAL A 216 -3.50 4.51 -12.50
N ALA A 217 -3.40 5.66 -11.84
CA ALA A 217 -4.11 6.86 -12.27
C ALA A 217 -3.58 7.27 -13.67
N PRO A 218 -4.44 7.47 -14.67
CA PRO A 218 -3.99 7.88 -15.99
C PRO A 218 -3.44 9.31 -15.95
N THR A 219 -2.28 9.55 -16.56
CA THR A 219 -1.86 10.92 -16.89
C THR A 219 -2.59 11.34 -18.16
N ILE A 220 -3.51 12.30 -18.03
CA ILE A 220 -4.25 12.81 -19.18
C ILE A 220 -3.68 14.16 -19.61
N VAL A 221 -3.41 14.29 -20.91
CA VAL A 221 -2.96 15.55 -21.50
C VAL A 221 -3.95 15.94 -22.60
N LEU A 222 -4.59 17.09 -22.44
CA LEU A 222 -5.43 17.70 -23.46
C LEU A 222 -4.60 18.72 -24.21
N GLN A 223 -4.37 18.51 -25.50
CA GLN A 223 -3.65 19.45 -26.34
C GLN A 223 -4.61 20.05 -27.37
N ALA A 224 -4.66 21.37 -27.43
CA ALA A 224 -5.47 22.10 -28.40
C ALA A 224 -4.66 22.31 -29.69
N GLU A 225 -5.07 21.69 -30.80
CA GLU A 225 -4.54 22.06 -32.13
C GLU A 225 -5.10 23.40 -32.63
N ALA A 226 -6.30 23.75 -32.16
CA ALA A 226 -6.96 25.04 -32.32
C ALA A 226 -7.64 25.42 -31.00
N VAL A 227 -8.01 26.70 -30.85
CA VAL A 227 -8.64 27.22 -29.61
C VAL A 227 -9.79 26.32 -29.16
N ALA A 228 -9.72 25.82 -27.92
CA ALA A 228 -10.73 24.96 -27.31
C ALA A 228 -11.35 25.66 -26.10
N GLU A 229 -12.63 25.99 -26.19
CA GLU A 229 -13.40 26.55 -25.08
C GLU A 229 -13.90 25.44 -24.16
N ARG A 230 -13.54 25.51 -22.88
CA ARG A 230 -14.00 24.62 -21.81
C ARG A 230 -13.88 23.12 -22.14
N PRO A 231 -12.67 22.62 -22.46
CA PRO A 231 -12.51 21.22 -22.78
C PRO A 231 -12.88 20.34 -21.57
N MET A 232 -13.54 19.22 -21.83
CA MET A 232 -14.05 18.30 -20.82
C MET A 232 -13.73 16.85 -21.18
N ILE A 233 -13.50 16.02 -20.16
CA ILE A 233 -13.36 14.58 -20.26
C ILE A 233 -14.36 13.95 -19.32
N GLU A 234 -15.12 12.97 -19.79
CA GLU A 234 -16.12 12.26 -18.99
C GLU A 234 -15.86 10.76 -19.03
N ARG A 235 -15.97 10.13 -17.87
CA ARG A 235 -15.99 8.69 -17.72
C ARG A 235 -17.43 8.21 -17.91
N TYR A 236 -17.69 7.58 -19.06
CA TYR A 236 -19.05 7.31 -19.54
C TYR A 236 -19.87 6.34 -18.67
N ASP A 237 -19.24 5.34 -18.06
CA ASP A 237 -19.90 4.32 -17.23
C ASP A 237 -20.35 4.88 -15.87
N THR A 238 -19.66 5.88 -15.33
CA THR A 238 -20.01 6.52 -14.06
C THR A 238 -20.68 7.88 -14.20
N GLY A 239 -20.66 8.48 -15.41
CA GLY A 239 -21.14 9.85 -15.65
C GLY A 239 -20.30 10.93 -14.96
N LEU A 240 -19.07 10.59 -14.54
CA LEU A 240 -18.17 11.52 -13.84
C LEU A 240 -17.28 12.24 -14.84
N GLY A 241 -17.33 13.57 -14.89
CA GLY A 241 -16.53 14.37 -15.81
C GLY A 241 -15.66 15.42 -15.15
N LEU A 242 -14.49 15.66 -15.75
CA LEU A 242 -13.57 16.76 -15.44
C LEU A 242 -13.64 17.78 -16.56
N ALA A 243 -14.11 18.99 -16.26
CA ALA A 243 -14.16 20.11 -17.19
C ALA A 243 -13.17 21.20 -16.80
N HIS A 244 -12.35 21.64 -17.74
CA HIS A 244 -11.61 22.88 -17.60
C HIS A 244 -12.57 24.05 -17.84
N THR A 245 -12.57 25.05 -16.96
CA THR A 245 -13.51 26.18 -17.05
C THR A 245 -13.03 27.31 -17.95
N GLY A 246 -11.75 27.30 -18.34
CA GLY A 246 -11.11 28.28 -19.20
C GLY A 246 -11.07 27.90 -20.69
N THR A 247 -10.30 28.68 -21.46
CA THR A 247 -10.05 28.45 -22.89
C THR A 247 -8.61 28.03 -23.08
N LEU A 248 -8.39 26.92 -23.77
CA LEU A 248 -7.06 26.41 -24.12
C LEU A 248 -6.67 26.97 -25.50
N ALA A 249 -5.57 27.71 -25.60
CA ALA A 249 -5.13 28.29 -26.86
C ALA A 249 -4.49 27.24 -27.78
N ALA A 250 -4.38 27.55 -29.08
CA ALA A 250 -3.73 26.66 -30.04
C ALA A 250 -2.25 26.42 -29.64
N GLY A 251 -1.86 25.15 -29.56
CA GLY A 251 -0.54 24.70 -29.12
C GLY A 251 -0.40 24.53 -27.60
N GLU A 252 -1.35 24.99 -26.80
CA GLU A 252 -1.33 24.77 -25.35
C GLU A 252 -1.77 23.34 -25.00
N ALA A 253 -1.20 22.83 -23.91
CA ALA A 253 -1.52 21.53 -23.36
C ALA A 253 -1.90 21.67 -21.89
N LEU A 254 -3.07 21.13 -21.52
CA LEU A 254 -3.50 20.98 -20.14
C LEU A 254 -3.16 19.56 -19.69
N ARG A 255 -2.23 19.44 -18.74
CA ARG A 255 -1.94 18.17 -18.06
C ARG A 255 -2.82 18.06 -16.82
N LEU A 256 -3.65 17.03 -16.77
CA LEU A 256 -4.40 16.66 -15.58
C LEU A 256 -3.51 15.75 -14.71
N GLN A 257 -3.27 16.18 -13.48
CA GLN A 257 -2.59 15.39 -12.46
C GLN A 257 -3.49 15.28 -11.23
N PRO A 258 -3.44 14.14 -10.51
CA PRO A 258 -4.03 14.07 -9.18
C PRO A 258 -3.43 15.17 -8.30
N ALA A 259 -4.28 16.04 -7.75
CA ALA A 259 -3.89 16.94 -6.69
C ALA A 259 -4.03 16.18 -5.36
N TYR A 260 -2.91 15.91 -4.71
CA TYR A 260 -2.93 15.28 -3.39
C TYR A 260 -3.03 16.37 -2.33
N THR A 261 -3.92 16.16 -1.36
CA THR A 261 -3.99 16.94 -0.12
C THR A 261 -3.88 15.97 1.03
N SER A 262 -2.99 16.26 1.97
CA SER A 262 -2.90 15.49 3.20
C SER A 262 -3.66 16.16 4.32
N TRP A 263 -4.20 15.33 5.20
CA TRP A 263 -4.95 15.74 6.36
C TRP A 263 -4.26 15.21 7.61
N LEU A 264 -4.16 16.05 8.63
CA LEU A 264 -3.68 15.67 9.94
C LEU A 264 -4.84 15.75 10.92
N ALA A 265 -5.21 14.61 11.47
CA ALA A 265 -6.15 14.47 12.57
C ALA A 265 -5.51 14.96 13.87
N THR A 266 -6.23 15.78 14.64
CA THR A 266 -5.77 16.29 15.94
C THR A 266 -6.89 16.20 16.99
N PRO A 267 -6.55 16.35 18.29
CA PRO A 267 -7.55 16.47 19.35
C PRO A 267 -8.45 17.72 19.23
N THR A 268 -8.13 18.66 18.34
CA THR A 268 -8.82 19.94 18.17
C THR A 268 -9.24 20.16 16.71
N GLY A 269 -9.60 19.08 16.00
CA GLY A 269 -10.06 19.13 14.61
C GLY A 269 -8.99 18.73 13.60
N LEU A 270 -9.15 19.24 12.37
CA LEU A 270 -8.30 18.91 11.23
C LEU A 270 -7.34 20.01 10.86
N LEU A 271 -6.15 19.59 10.43
CA LEU A 271 -5.23 20.42 9.67
C LEU A 271 -5.05 19.83 8.26
N ARG A 272 -4.69 20.69 7.30
CA ARG A 272 -4.39 20.28 5.92
C ARG A 272 -3.00 20.71 5.49
N SER A 273 -2.40 19.96 4.58
CA SER A 273 -1.18 20.41 3.90
C SER A 273 -1.44 21.72 3.16
N ALA A 274 -0.45 22.62 3.09
CA ALA A 274 -0.58 23.81 2.27
C ALA A 274 -0.76 23.44 0.77
N PRO A 275 -1.57 24.19 -0.02
CA PRO A 275 -1.85 23.83 -1.42
C PRO A 275 -0.60 23.70 -2.30
N ASP A 276 0.44 24.45 -1.96
CA ASP A 276 1.70 24.51 -2.71
C ASP A 276 2.80 23.66 -2.04
N ALA A 277 2.50 23.08 -0.87
CA ALA A 277 3.44 22.23 -0.15
C ALA A 277 3.33 20.78 -0.63
N ASN A 278 4.43 20.04 -0.47
CA ASN A 278 4.41 18.61 -0.63
C ASN A 278 3.36 18.01 0.32
N PRO A 279 2.31 17.34 -0.19
CA PRO A 279 1.28 16.76 0.67
C PRO A 279 1.86 15.67 1.58
N THR A 280 2.93 15.01 1.17
CA THR A 280 3.60 14.03 2.05
C THR A 280 4.48 14.71 3.10
N ALA A 281 4.91 15.97 2.92
CA ALA A 281 5.83 16.62 3.86
C ALA A 281 5.23 16.78 5.26
N PRO A 282 6.07 16.87 6.31
CA PRO A 282 5.57 16.89 7.66
C PRO A 282 4.95 18.23 8.12
N GLY A 283 4.49 19.04 7.16
CA GLY A 283 3.99 20.39 7.34
C GLY A 283 4.55 21.35 6.27
N PRO A 284 4.30 22.66 6.37
CA PRO A 284 3.46 23.30 7.39
C PRO A 284 2.00 22.84 7.27
N TRP A 285 1.41 22.53 8.42
CA TRP A 285 0.00 22.18 8.55
C TRP A 285 -0.81 23.45 8.76
N LEU A 286 -1.83 23.65 7.92
CA LEU A 286 -2.70 24.80 7.96
C LEU A 286 -4.04 24.43 8.59
N PRO A 287 -4.66 25.32 9.38
CA PRO A 287 -6.03 25.13 9.81
C PRO A 287 -6.95 25.04 8.58
N VAL A 288 -7.98 24.22 8.71
CA VAL A 288 -9.02 24.07 7.70
C VAL A 288 -10.04 25.19 7.91
N ALA A 289 -10.54 25.79 6.83
CA ALA A 289 -11.46 26.93 6.88
C ALA A 289 -12.83 26.59 7.52
N ASP A 290 -13.65 27.61 7.76
CA ASP A 290 -14.95 27.53 8.44
C ASP A 290 -15.85 26.39 7.92
N GLY A 291 -16.40 25.61 8.86
CA GLY A 291 -17.31 24.48 8.60
C GLY A 291 -16.69 23.08 8.75
N ALA A 292 -15.37 22.98 8.93
CA ALA A 292 -14.70 21.72 9.25
C ALA A 292 -14.93 21.28 10.70
N PRO A 293 -14.80 19.97 11.02
CA PRO A 293 -14.87 19.48 12.39
C PRO A 293 -13.77 20.11 13.28
N VAL A 294 -14.18 20.60 14.46
CA VAL A 294 -13.31 21.23 15.46
C VAL A 294 -13.05 20.34 16.68
N ASP A 295 -13.76 19.22 16.78
CA ASP A 295 -13.63 18.24 17.86
C ASP A 295 -12.49 17.23 17.58
N ALA A 296 -12.21 16.36 18.54
CA ALA A 296 -11.15 15.37 18.41
C ALA A 296 -11.44 14.41 17.25
N ILE A 297 -10.51 14.31 16.30
CA ILE A 297 -10.68 13.43 15.14
C ILE A 297 -10.22 12.03 15.49
N ALA A 298 -11.16 11.07 15.41
CA ALA A 298 -10.90 9.67 15.75
C ALA A 298 -10.48 8.84 14.53
N ALA A 299 -11.10 9.10 13.36
CA ALA A 299 -10.82 8.35 12.15
C ALA A 299 -11.07 9.17 10.88
N LEU A 300 -10.32 8.84 9.84
CA LEU A 300 -10.42 9.38 8.50
C LEU A 300 -10.56 8.21 7.53
N HIS A 301 -11.49 8.31 6.59
CA HIS A 301 -11.67 7.29 5.56
C HIS A 301 -12.09 7.94 4.24
N GLN A 302 -11.38 7.62 3.16
CA GLN A 302 -11.76 8.07 1.82
C GLN A 302 -12.51 6.97 1.10
N THR A 303 -13.75 7.24 0.70
CA THR A 303 -14.57 6.28 -0.05
C THR A 303 -14.23 6.30 -1.54
N PRO A 304 -14.62 5.26 -2.32
CA PRO A 304 -14.27 5.14 -3.74
C PRO A 304 -14.74 6.31 -4.64
N ASP A 305 -15.73 7.08 -4.19
CA ASP A 305 -16.19 8.32 -4.84
C ASP A 305 -15.30 9.55 -4.53
N ASN A 306 -14.15 9.33 -3.89
CA ASN A 306 -13.14 10.31 -3.46
C ASN A 306 -13.60 11.27 -2.34
N VAL A 307 -14.73 10.99 -1.72
CA VAL A 307 -15.22 11.75 -0.58
C VAL A 307 -14.43 11.38 0.67
N LEU A 308 -14.01 12.38 1.42
CA LEU A 308 -13.38 12.16 2.71
C LEU A 308 -14.45 12.16 3.81
N TRP A 309 -14.57 11.03 4.50
CA TRP A 309 -15.39 10.85 5.68
C TRP A 309 -14.53 10.97 6.94
N VAL A 310 -15.07 11.66 7.93
CA VAL A 310 -14.36 11.99 9.16
C VAL A 310 -15.23 11.72 10.37
N ALA A 311 -14.70 10.93 11.29
CA ALA A 311 -15.28 10.70 12.60
C ALA A 311 -14.67 11.69 13.60
N SER A 312 -15.49 12.54 14.19
CA SER A 312 -15.08 13.43 15.28
C SER A 312 -15.83 13.10 16.57
N ASN A 313 -15.19 13.29 17.72
CA ASN A 313 -15.77 13.05 19.04
C ASN A 313 -15.65 14.29 19.92
N ASP A 314 -16.76 14.74 20.52
CA ASP A 314 -16.80 15.86 21.48
C ASP A 314 -16.39 15.45 22.91
N GLY A 315 -15.91 14.22 23.07
CA GLY A 315 -15.59 13.57 24.35
C GLY A 315 -16.66 12.59 24.83
N VAL A 316 -17.90 12.69 24.32
CA VAL A 316 -19.00 11.78 24.68
C VAL A 316 -19.67 11.21 23.42
N ASN A 317 -20.01 12.07 22.48
CA ASN A 317 -20.73 11.74 21.27
C ASN A 317 -19.83 11.83 20.04
N GLY A 318 -20.09 10.94 19.11
CA GLY A 318 -19.55 10.95 17.77
C GLY A 318 -20.38 11.80 16.81
N THR A 319 -19.68 12.44 15.89
CA THR A 319 -20.27 13.12 14.72
C THR A 319 -19.53 12.66 13.47
N LEU A 320 -20.30 12.28 12.46
CA LEU A 320 -19.81 11.89 11.15
C LEU A 320 -19.87 13.09 10.19
N TRP A 321 -18.74 13.45 9.63
CA TRP A 321 -18.57 14.55 8.68
C TRP A 321 -18.18 14.03 7.31
N ARG A 322 -18.48 14.84 6.30
CA ARG A 322 -18.20 14.56 4.89
C ARG A 322 -17.58 15.78 4.21
N PHE A 323 -16.51 15.56 3.47
CA PHE A 323 -15.86 16.54 2.60
C PHE A 323 -15.86 16.07 1.15
N ASP A 324 -16.53 16.82 0.28
CA ASP A 324 -16.72 16.49 -1.14
C ASP A 324 -15.58 16.98 -2.06
N GLY A 325 -14.49 17.46 -1.48
CA GLY A 325 -13.40 18.14 -2.18
C GLY A 325 -13.52 19.66 -2.18
N THR A 326 -14.70 20.20 -1.86
CA THR A 326 -14.95 21.65 -1.83
C THR A 326 -15.51 22.13 -0.49
N THR A 327 -16.48 21.42 0.07
CA THR A 327 -17.23 21.84 1.25
C THR A 327 -17.30 20.75 2.31
N TRP A 328 -17.31 21.17 3.56
CA TRP A 328 -17.58 20.32 4.71
C TRP A 328 -19.07 20.32 5.01
N SER A 329 -19.59 19.15 5.35
CA SER A 329 -20.97 18.95 5.77
C SER A 329 -21.04 17.92 6.89
N GLN A 330 -21.94 18.14 7.84
CA GLN A 330 -22.24 17.18 8.89
C GLN A 330 -23.26 16.17 8.35
N ALA A 331 -22.90 14.88 8.34
CA ALA A 331 -23.77 13.81 7.84
C ALA A 331 -24.69 13.27 8.95
N ILE A 332 -24.13 12.94 10.11
CA ILE A 332 -24.86 12.39 11.26
C ILE A 332 -24.23 12.90 12.56
N SER A 333 -25.04 13.29 13.54
CA SER A 333 -24.58 13.66 14.89
C SER A 333 -25.31 12.87 15.97
N GLY A 334 -24.80 12.93 17.19
CA GLY A 334 -25.40 12.21 18.33
C GLY A 334 -25.17 10.70 18.27
N LEU A 335 -24.12 10.26 17.57
CA LEU A 335 -23.66 8.88 17.60
C LEU A 335 -22.92 8.62 18.91
N ALA A 336 -22.75 7.36 19.29
CA ALA A 336 -21.75 7.02 20.30
C ALA A 336 -20.34 7.41 19.78
N ALA A 337 -19.39 7.57 20.70
CA ALA A 337 -18.01 7.90 20.34
C ALA A 337 -17.47 6.93 19.27
N LEU A 338 -17.01 7.49 18.16
CA LEU A 338 -16.51 6.72 17.01
C LEU A 338 -15.04 6.37 17.20
N HIS A 339 -14.63 5.19 16.72
CA HIS A 339 -13.26 4.69 16.81
C HIS A 339 -12.62 4.46 15.44
N CYS A 340 -13.38 3.90 14.49
CA CYS A 340 -12.85 3.57 13.17
C CYS A 340 -13.94 3.68 12.09
N LEU A 341 -13.49 3.79 10.85
CA LEU A 341 -14.31 3.86 9.65
C LEU A 341 -13.76 2.87 8.62
N ALA A 342 -14.65 2.23 7.86
CA ALA A 342 -14.33 1.42 6.69
C ALA A 342 -15.49 1.49 5.69
N ASP A 343 -15.32 1.00 4.46
CA ASP A 343 -16.42 0.91 3.49
C ASP A 343 -16.42 -0.40 2.70
N ASP A 344 -17.61 -0.88 2.36
CA ASP A 344 -17.81 -2.09 1.53
C ASP A 344 -18.17 -1.75 0.06
N GLY A 345 -17.96 -0.50 -0.35
CA GLY A 345 -18.34 0.03 -1.66
C GLY A 345 -19.79 0.50 -1.77
N GLY A 346 -20.71 0.06 -0.90
CA GLY A 346 -22.10 0.52 -0.85
C GLY A 346 -22.46 1.24 0.45
N ASN A 347 -21.79 0.88 1.53
CA ASN A 347 -22.03 1.38 2.88
C ASN A 347 -20.71 1.79 3.52
N LEU A 348 -20.79 2.83 4.33
CA LEU A 348 -19.80 3.15 5.34
C LEU A 348 -20.09 2.35 6.60
N LEU A 349 -19.09 1.65 7.11
CA LEU A 349 -19.09 0.96 8.38
C LEU A 349 -18.50 1.87 9.46
N LEU A 350 -19.24 2.05 10.56
CA LEU A 350 -18.84 2.87 11.69
C LEU A 350 -18.58 1.96 12.89
N GLY A 351 -17.32 1.84 13.31
CA GLY A 351 -16.99 1.23 14.59
C GLY A 351 -17.10 2.27 15.69
N ALA A 352 -18.00 2.04 16.64
CA ALA A 352 -18.32 2.97 17.71
C ALA A 352 -18.19 2.30 19.09
N ALA A 353 -18.25 3.10 20.15
CA ALA A 353 -18.20 2.63 21.54
C ALA A 353 -19.38 1.72 21.92
N ASP A 354 -20.48 1.77 21.17
CA ASP A 354 -21.69 0.98 21.42
C ASP A 354 -21.98 -0.09 20.35
N GLY A 355 -21.05 -0.33 19.41
CA GLY A 355 -21.22 -1.36 18.39
C GLY A 355 -20.73 -0.97 17.00
N LEU A 356 -21.19 -1.76 16.02
CA LEU A 356 -20.99 -1.51 14.60
C LEU A 356 -22.28 -0.95 13.99
N GLN A 357 -22.15 0.10 13.18
CA GLN A 357 -23.27 0.71 12.48
C GLN A 357 -22.98 0.81 10.97
N ARG A 358 -24.03 0.73 10.15
CA ARG A 358 -23.96 0.93 8.69
C ARG A 358 -24.64 2.23 8.29
N VAL A 359 -24.00 2.96 7.38
CA VAL A 359 -24.55 4.15 6.72
C VAL A 359 -24.48 3.92 5.23
N ALA A 360 -25.62 3.97 4.53
CA ALA A 360 -25.62 3.89 3.07
C ALA A 360 -24.86 5.10 2.49
N LEU A 361 -23.88 4.85 1.61
CA LEU A 361 -23.08 5.92 0.99
C LEU A 361 -23.90 6.74 0.00
N PHE A 362 -24.87 6.10 -0.65
CA PHE A 362 -25.69 6.67 -1.71
C PHE A 362 -27.17 6.61 -1.34
N PRO A 363 -27.63 7.38 -0.33
CA PRO A 363 -29.04 7.46 -0.02
C PRO A 363 -29.82 8.03 -1.21
N ALA A 364 -31.13 7.78 -1.26
CA ALA A 364 -31.99 8.38 -2.27
C ALA A 364 -31.88 9.92 -2.22
N ASP A 365 -32.05 10.57 -3.38
CA ASP A 365 -31.85 12.03 -3.47
C ASP A 365 -32.70 12.79 -2.43
N GLY A 366 -32.04 13.67 -1.68
CA GLY A 366 -32.63 14.42 -0.57
C GLY A 366 -32.92 13.63 0.71
N ALA A 367 -32.67 12.31 0.77
CA ALA A 367 -32.80 11.54 1.99
C ALA A 367 -31.61 11.78 2.95
N PRO A 368 -31.84 11.90 4.27
CA PRO A 368 -30.77 12.08 5.23
C PRO A 368 -29.94 10.80 5.38
N PHE A 369 -28.67 10.95 5.78
CA PHE A 369 -27.87 9.81 6.20
C PHE A 369 -28.42 9.24 7.52
N THR A 370 -28.55 7.92 7.57
CA THR A 370 -29.04 7.20 8.75
C THR A 370 -28.07 6.08 9.11
N ALA A 371 -27.68 6.03 10.37
CA ALA A 371 -26.87 4.94 10.91
C ALA A 371 -27.78 3.81 11.40
N THR A 372 -27.55 2.59 10.90
CA THR A 372 -28.28 1.39 11.28
C THR A 372 -27.35 0.49 12.08
N ALA A 373 -27.64 0.28 13.37
CA ALA A 373 -26.85 -0.59 14.22
C ALA A 373 -26.97 -2.06 13.81
N LEU A 374 -25.86 -2.79 13.86
CA LEU A 374 -25.84 -4.24 13.67
C LEU A 374 -26.10 -4.92 15.02
N PRO A 375 -27.22 -5.67 15.19
CA PRO A 375 -27.59 -6.24 16.47
C PRO A 375 -26.56 -7.20 17.06
N ALA A 376 -25.79 -7.90 16.22
CA ALA A 376 -24.77 -8.87 16.66
C ALA A 376 -23.63 -8.24 17.49
N LEU A 377 -23.43 -6.92 17.37
CA LEU A 377 -22.36 -6.17 18.06
C LEU A 377 -22.92 -5.08 18.97
N ALA A 378 -24.22 -5.11 19.29
CA ALA A 378 -24.85 -4.10 20.12
C ALA A 378 -24.24 -4.08 21.53
N GLY A 379 -23.75 -2.92 21.95
CA GLY A 379 -23.10 -2.71 23.24
C GLY A 379 -21.64 -3.16 23.32
N VAL A 380 -21.04 -3.63 22.23
CA VAL A 380 -19.64 -4.07 22.18
C VAL A 380 -18.85 -3.09 21.34
N ALA A 381 -17.93 -2.33 21.95
CA ALA A 381 -17.15 -1.34 21.22
C ALA A 381 -16.33 -1.98 20.09
N VAL A 382 -16.32 -1.35 18.93
CA VAL A 382 -15.55 -1.81 17.75
C VAL A 382 -14.41 -0.82 17.50
N HIS A 383 -13.18 -1.28 17.69
CA HIS A 383 -11.97 -0.45 17.66
C HIS A 383 -11.30 -0.40 16.29
N ALA A 384 -11.35 -1.49 15.52
CA ALA A 384 -10.84 -1.52 14.15
C ALA A 384 -11.68 -2.45 13.26
N ILE A 385 -11.74 -2.11 11.98
CA ILE A 385 -12.43 -2.87 10.94
C ILE A 385 -11.43 -3.04 9.79
N ASN A 386 -11.23 -4.25 9.32
CA ASN A 386 -10.33 -4.49 8.19
C ASN A 386 -10.90 -5.56 7.27
N GLN A 387 -10.85 -5.31 5.96
CA GLN A 387 -11.16 -6.33 4.95
C GLN A 387 -9.85 -6.96 4.52
N LEU A 388 -9.75 -8.28 4.69
CA LEU A 388 -8.59 -9.03 4.26
C LEU A 388 -8.53 -9.10 2.73
N ALA A 389 -7.35 -9.39 2.19
CA ALA A 389 -7.17 -9.66 0.76
C ALA A 389 -8.05 -10.82 0.24
N THR A 390 -8.50 -11.72 1.13
CA THR A 390 -9.46 -12.81 0.83
C THR A 390 -10.91 -12.35 0.71
N GLY A 391 -11.21 -11.10 1.11
CA GLY A 391 -12.54 -10.50 1.13
C GLY A 391 -13.27 -10.62 2.49
N GLU A 392 -12.71 -11.36 3.44
CA GLU A 392 -13.28 -11.53 4.78
C GLU A 392 -13.15 -10.25 5.62
N TRP A 393 -14.21 -9.91 6.35
CA TRP A 393 -14.21 -8.76 7.25
C TRP A 393 -13.85 -9.19 8.66
N TRP A 394 -12.73 -8.69 9.17
CA TRP A 394 -12.35 -8.89 10.56
C TRP A 394 -12.56 -7.62 11.36
N LEU A 395 -13.10 -7.80 12.57
CA LEU A 395 -13.34 -6.72 13.52
C LEU A 395 -12.49 -6.93 14.77
N ALA A 396 -11.88 -5.86 15.27
CA ALA A 396 -11.27 -5.77 16.58
C ALA A 396 -12.25 -5.07 17.53
N THR A 397 -12.54 -5.70 18.67
CA THR A 397 -13.62 -5.27 19.58
C THR A 397 -13.17 -5.25 21.04
N ALA A 398 -14.01 -4.67 21.90
CA ALA A 398 -13.81 -4.69 23.35
C ALA A 398 -13.76 -6.12 23.96
N ASP A 399 -14.38 -7.11 23.30
CA ASP A 399 -14.51 -8.48 23.80
C ASP A 399 -13.79 -9.53 22.93
N GLY A 400 -12.87 -9.09 22.06
CA GLY A 400 -12.08 -9.98 21.21
C GLY A 400 -11.97 -9.51 19.77
N ALA A 401 -11.48 -10.41 18.91
CA ALA A 401 -11.54 -10.24 17.46
C ALA A 401 -12.42 -11.31 16.84
N GLY A 402 -13.01 -11.03 15.68
CA GLY A 402 -13.86 -11.99 14.98
C GLY A 402 -14.17 -11.60 13.56
N ILE A 403 -14.91 -12.47 12.88
CA ILE A 403 -15.29 -12.32 11.47
C ILE A 403 -16.74 -11.83 11.39
N LEU A 404 -16.95 -10.74 10.64
CA LEU A 404 -18.27 -10.29 10.21
C LEU A 404 -18.68 -11.05 8.94
N GLN A 405 -19.73 -11.84 9.05
CA GLN A 405 -20.28 -12.61 7.94
C GLN A 405 -21.19 -11.76 7.06
N SER A 406 -21.46 -12.24 5.85
CA SER A 406 -22.35 -11.56 4.89
C SER A 406 -23.82 -11.47 5.35
N ASP A 407 -24.22 -12.30 6.32
CA ASP A 407 -25.56 -12.28 6.94
C ASP A 407 -25.62 -11.40 8.19
N ASP A 408 -24.59 -10.57 8.42
CA ASP A 408 -24.40 -9.69 9.58
C ASP A 408 -24.22 -10.42 10.92
N SER A 409 -24.02 -11.73 10.90
CA SER A 409 -23.57 -12.47 12.08
C SER A 409 -22.10 -12.18 12.36
N PHE A 410 -21.75 -12.14 13.65
CA PHE A 410 -20.38 -11.93 14.11
C PHE A 410 -19.89 -13.19 14.83
N VAL A 411 -18.77 -13.74 14.35
CA VAL A 411 -18.17 -14.98 14.88
C VAL A 411 -16.86 -14.63 15.57
N LEU A 412 -16.84 -14.74 16.90
CA LEU A 412 -15.65 -14.54 17.72
C LEU A 412 -14.58 -15.60 17.44
N SER A 413 -13.32 -15.16 17.52
CA SER A 413 -12.13 -16.01 17.45
C SER A 413 -11.66 -16.45 18.84
N ASP A 414 -10.52 -17.16 18.89
CA ASP A 414 -9.85 -17.56 20.13
C ASP A 414 -9.35 -16.39 20.98
N LEU A 415 -9.43 -15.14 20.48
CA LEU A 415 -9.21 -13.91 21.24
C LEU A 415 -10.43 -13.43 22.04
N GLN A 416 -11.48 -14.23 22.19
CA GLN A 416 -12.62 -13.83 23.04
C GLN A 416 -12.17 -13.52 24.48
N GLY A 417 -12.73 -12.45 25.06
CA GLY A 417 -12.40 -12.01 26.42
C GLY A 417 -11.10 -11.20 26.56
N VAL A 418 -10.44 -10.83 25.47
CA VAL A 418 -9.38 -9.81 25.46
C VAL A 418 -9.79 -8.64 24.56
N THR A 419 -9.61 -7.41 25.03
CA THR A 419 -9.85 -6.23 24.19
C THR A 419 -8.80 -6.15 23.09
N VAL A 420 -9.26 -6.00 21.85
CA VAL A 420 -8.41 -5.87 20.65
C VAL A 420 -8.56 -4.46 20.09
N PHE A 421 -7.45 -3.73 20.01
CA PHE A 421 -7.41 -2.34 19.55
C PHE A 421 -7.07 -2.20 18.06
N ALA A 422 -6.17 -3.06 17.57
CA ALA A 422 -5.66 -2.96 16.20
C ALA A 422 -5.65 -4.33 15.52
N LEU A 423 -5.82 -4.30 14.20
CA LEU A 423 -5.72 -5.46 13.33
C LEU A 423 -4.92 -5.10 12.08
N TYR A 424 -3.94 -5.93 11.74
CA TYR A 424 -3.08 -5.72 10.58
C TYR A 424 -2.84 -7.04 9.83
N GLU A 425 -3.08 -7.06 8.51
CA GLU A 425 -2.71 -8.17 7.64
C GLU A 425 -1.32 -7.89 7.05
N GLU A 426 -0.32 -8.71 7.41
CA GLU A 426 1.05 -8.56 6.87
C GLU A 426 1.14 -9.11 5.45
N SER A 427 0.52 -10.27 5.24
CA SER A 427 0.43 -10.97 3.96
C SER A 427 -0.78 -11.90 4.03
N PRO A 428 -1.32 -12.37 2.88
CA PRO A 428 -2.45 -13.29 2.87
C PRO A 428 -2.25 -14.46 3.84
N GLY A 429 -3.07 -14.48 4.89
CA GLY A 429 -3.07 -15.52 5.91
C GLY A 429 -2.14 -15.34 7.11
N MET A 430 -1.53 -14.16 7.28
CA MET A 430 -0.82 -13.75 8.50
C MET A 430 -1.45 -12.47 9.06
N LEU A 431 -2.22 -12.61 10.14
CA LEU A 431 -2.91 -11.52 10.82
C LEU A 431 -2.24 -11.20 12.14
N TYR A 432 -2.08 -9.92 12.45
CA TYR A 432 -1.60 -9.42 13.73
C TYR A 432 -2.71 -8.67 14.45
N PHE A 433 -2.77 -8.85 15.77
CA PHE A 433 -3.76 -8.25 16.64
C PHE A 433 -3.06 -7.55 17.80
N GLY A 434 -3.32 -6.24 17.92
CA GLY A 434 -2.88 -5.44 19.05
C GLY A 434 -3.95 -5.51 20.14
N THR A 435 -3.58 -5.96 21.33
CA THR A 435 -4.53 -6.27 22.40
C THR A 435 -4.10 -5.66 23.72
N THR A 436 -4.95 -5.73 24.75
CA THR A 436 -4.55 -5.41 26.13
C THR A 436 -3.49 -6.36 26.69
N LEU A 437 -3.37 -7.57 26.14
CA LEU A 437 -2.34 -8.56 26.48
C LEU A 437 -1.14 -8.52 25.52
N GLY A 438 -0.90 -7.38 24.88
CA GLY A 438 0.21 -7.21 23.95
C GLY A 438 -0.12 -7.67 22.53
N LEU A 439 0.81 -8.33 21.87
CA LEU A 439 0.73 -8.68 20.45
C LEU A 439 0.38 -10.16 20.24
N PHE A 440 -0.61 -10.40 19.40
CA PHE A 440 -1.01 -11.73 18.96
C PHE A 440 -0.87 -11.84 17.44
N HIS A 441 -0.64 -13.05 16.94
CA HIS A 441 -0.79 -13.33 15.50
C HIS A 441 -1.56 -14.62 15.25
N TYR A 442 -2.22 -14.66 14.10
CA TYR A 442 -2.97 -15.80 13.60
C TYR A 442 -2.49 -16.19 12.22
N GLN A 443 -2.19 -17.48 12.06
CA GLN A 443 -1.85 -18.10 10.78
C GLN A 443 -3.06 -18.84 10.25
N THR A 444 -3.79 -18.24 9.31
CA THR A 444 -5.07 -18.78 8.80
C THR A 444 -4.89 -20.15 8.14
N ALA A 445 -3.77 -20.36 7.43
CA ALA A 445 -3.49 -21.61 6.72
C ALA A 445 -3.27 -22.81 7.65
N ARG A 446 -2.87 -22.57 8.90
CA ARG A 446 -2.65 -23.62 9.91
C ARG A 446 -3.72 -23.65 10.99
N ASP A 447 -4.58 -22.64 11.01
CA ASP A 447 -5.50 -22.37 12.12
C ASP A 447 -4.74 -22.32 13.47
N GLU A 448 -3.64 -21.56 13.50
CA GLU A 448 -2.76 -21.48 14.66
C GLU A 448 -2.60 -20.07 15.16
N TRP A 449 -2.73 -19.94 16.48
CA TRP A 449 -2.63 -18.70 17.21
C TRP A 449 -1.37 -18.63 18.06
N TYR A 450 -0.76 -17.46 18.10
CA TYR A 450 0.45 -17.18 18.84
C TYR A 450 0.34 -15.84 19.55
N PHE A 451 1.04 -15.72 20.68
CA PHE A 451 1.23 -14.45 21.38
C PHE A 451 2.73 -14.18 21.55
N TYR A 452 3.06 -12.89 21.60
CA TYR A 452 4.42 -12.46 21.84
C TYR A 452 4.74 -12.56 23.33
N ALA A 453 5.49 -13.61 23.70
CA ALA A 453 5.96 -13.82 25.05
C ALA A 453 7.20 -12.97 25.32
N GLY A 454 8.24 -13.03 24.47
CA GLY A 454 9.41 -12.13 24.51
C GLY A 454 10.09 -11.89 25.89
N ILE A 455 9.88 -12.76 26.88
CA ILE A 455 10.36 -12.56 28.27
C ILE A 455 11.83 -12.95 28.41
N GLU A 456 12.29 -13.94 27.64
CA GLU A 456 13.63 -14.49 27.75
C GLU A 456 14.56 -13.92 26.68
N ARG A 457 15.66 -13.26 27.10
CA ARG A 457 16.70 -12.73 26.21
C ARG A 457 17.71 -13.81 25.78
N THR A 458 17.24 -14.98 25.38
CA THR A 458 18.12 -16.09 24.98
C THR A 458 17.78 -16.62 23.60
N GLU A 459 18.79 -17.02 22.82
CA GLU A 459 18.66 -17.57 21.45
C GLU A 459 17.84 -18.88 21.38
N GLN A 460 17.52 -19.50 22.53
CA GLN A 460 16.84 -20.80 22.61
C GLN A 460 15.35 -20.69 22.91
N ALA A 461 14.89 -19.55 23.43
CA ALA A 461 13.49 -19.30 23.72
C ALA A 461 12.85 -18.59 22.53
N GLY A 462 11.79 -19.17 21.97
CA GLY A 462 11.02 -18.50 20.92
C GLY A 462 10.30 -17.27 21.48
N ASP A 463 10.43 -16.13 20.80
CA ASP A 463 9.69 -14.90 21.11
C ASP A 463 8.17 -15.13 21.10
N TRP A 464 7.73 -16.06 20.23
CA TRP A 464 6.34 -16.41 19.99
C TRP A 464 5.98 -17.73 20.65
N GLN A 465 4.88 -17.73 21.41
CA GLN A 465 4.33 -18.94 22.01
C GLN A 465 2.94 -19.20 21.46
N ARG A 466 2.69 -20.46 21.11
CA ARG A 466 1.36 -20.90 20.69
C ARG A 466 0.41 -20.88 21.88
N PHE A 467 -0.82 -20.42 21.67
CA PHE A 467 -1.91 -20.68 22.61
C PHE A 467 -3.09 -21.36 21.91
N THR A 468 -3.90 -22.06 22.67
CA THR A 468 -5.09 -22.76 22.19
C THR A 468 -6.18 -22.65 23.23
N GLY A 469 -7.26 -21.93 22.92
CA GLY A 469 -8.47 -21.83 23.75
C GLY A 469 -8.36 -21.11 25.11
N THR A 470 -7.18 -21.00 25.73
CA THR A 470 -6.97 -20.24 26.98
C THR A 470 -5.98 -19.11 26.73
N LEU A 471 -6.40 -17.89 27.06
CA LEU A 471 -5.55 -16.70 26.95
C LEU A 471 -4.33 -16.79 27.90
N PRO A 472 -3.18 -16.24 27.51
CA PRO A 472 -2.02 -16.18 28.38
C PRO A 472 -2.28 -15.29 29.60
N ALA A 473 -1.64 -15.62 30.72
CA ALA A 473 -1.62 -14.72 31.88
C ALA A 473 -0.83 -13.44 31.55
N GLU A 474 -1.18 -12.31 32.18
CA GLU A 474 -0.47 -11.04 32.00
C GLU A 474 1.05 -11.15 32.30
N SER A 475 1.46 -12.02 33.22
CA SER A 475 2.88 -12.23 33.51
C SER A 475 3.62 -13.04 32.45
N ALA A 476 2.92 -13.60 31.46
CA ALA A 476 3.48 -14.40 30.37
C ALA A 476 3.66 -13.61 29.07
N VAL A 477 3.09 -12.40 28.97
CA VAL A 477 3.19 -11.55 27.77
C VAL A 477 4.35 -10.55 27.90
N GLY A 478 5.09 -10.33 26.81
CA GLY A 478 6.33 -9.53 26.84
C GLY A 478 6.18 -8.08 26.40
N LEU A 479 4.99 -7.73 25.92
CA LEU A 479 4.67 -6.40 25.43
C LEU A 479 3.56 -5.78 26.28
N PRO A 480 3.62 -4.48 26.58
CA PRO A 480 2.46 -3.71 27.02
C PRO A 480 1.33 -3.78 25.99
N ALA A 481 0.14 -3.29 26.36
CA ALA A 481 -0.99 -3.21 25.44
C ALA A 481 -0.58 -2.55 24.11
N VAL A 482 -0.93 -3.17 22.99
CA VAL A 482 -0.58 -2.71 21.64
C VAL A 482 -1.81 -2.07 21.00
N HIS A 483 -1.71 -0.79 20.66
CA HIS A 483 -2.79 0.03 20.13
C HIS A 483 -2.72 0.25 18.62
N ALA A 484 -1.54 0.14 18.02
CA ALA A 484 -1.35 0.33 16.60
C ALA A 484 -0.27 -0.61 16.06
N ILE A 485 -0.44 -1.07 14.83
CA ILE A 485 0.48 -1.99 14.16
C ILE A 485 0.62 -1.54 12.71
N VAL A 486 1.85 -1.40 12.23
CA VAL A 486 2.11 -1.10 10.81
C VAL A 486 3.43 -1.70 10.36
N ARG A 487 3.50 -2.14 9.12
CA ARG A 487 4.76 -2.52 8.48
C ARG A 487 5.37 -1.33 7.76
N SER A 488 6.63 -1.04 8.04
CA SER A 488 7.39 0.00 7.32
C SER A 488 8.02 -0.53 6.04
N ALA A 489 8.51 0.38 5.19
CA ALA A 489 9.14 0.06 3.91
C ALA A 489 10.35 -0.88 4.03
N ASP A 490 11.03 -0.87 5.18
CA ASP A 490 12.15 -1.77 5.50
C ASP A 490 11.71 -3.14 6.05
N GLN A 491 10.43 -3.49 5.88
CA GLN A 491 9.81 -4.75 6.26
C GLN A 491 9.75 -5.02 7.77
N ALA A 492 10.12 -4.06 8.60
CA ALA A 492 9.96 -4.16 10.05
C ALA A 492 8.51 -3.94 10.47
N LEU A 493 8.10 -4.62 11.54
CA LEU A 493 6.80 -4.44 12.18
C LEU A 493 6.94 -3.39 13.28
N TRP A 494 6.29 -2.25 13.13
CA TRP A 494 6.23 -1.21 14.15
C TRP A 494 4.98 -1.40 15.00
N LEU A 495 5.13 -1.17 16.29
CA LEU A 495 4.14 -1.39 17.33
C LEU A 495 4.00 -0.10 18.15
N GLY A 496 2.81 0.49 18.12
CA GLY A 496 2.43 1.56 19.02
C GLY A 496 1.86 0.93 20.28
N THR A 497 2.52 1.12 21.41
CA THR A 497 2.14 0.48 22.67
C THR A 497 1.61 1.51 23.67
N ALA A 498 1.02 1.06 24.77
CA ALA A 498 0.63 1.90 25.88
C ALA A 498 1.84 2.58 26.57
N ASP A 499 3.06 2.09 26.34
CA ASP A 499 4.30 2.59 26.93
C ASP A 499 5.37 2.84 25.84
N GLY A 500 4.97 3.59 24.81
CA GLY A 500 5.88 4.06 23.76
C GLY A 500 5.88 3.21 22.50
N LEU A 501 6.91 3.44 21.69
CA LEU A 501 7.07 2.84 20.36
C LEU A 501 8.05 1.67 20.41
N ALA A 502 7.68 0.55 19.79
CA ALA A 502 8.55 -0.60 19.60
C ALA A 502 8.62 -1.01 18.12
N ARG A 503 9.73 -1.65 17.75
CA ARG A 503 9.99 -2.16 16.40
C ARG A 503 10.50 -3.59 16.47
N TYR A 504 9.82 -4.48 15.80
CA TYR A 504 10.21 -5.87 15.64
C TYR A 504 10.83 -6.08 14.25
N ARG A 505 12.08 -6.56 14.22
CA ARG A 505 12.84 -6.76 12.97
C ARG A 505 13.78 -7.96 13.07
N ALA A 506 14.19 -8.51 11.94
CA ALA A 506 15.34 -9.40 11.86
C ALA A 506 16.64 -8.58 11.80
N ARG A 507 17.64 -8.96 12.61
CA ARG A 507 18.99 -8.41 12.61
C ARG A 507 19.99 -9.50 12.24
N SER A 508 20.86 -9.22 11.26
CA SER A 508 21.98 -10.12 10.95
C SER A 508 23.02 -10.06 12.08
N VAL A 509 23.40 -11.23 12.60
CA VAL A 509 24.40 -11.35 13.68
C VAL A 509 25.74 -11.82 13.13
N ARG A 510 25.74 -12.86 12.28
CA ARG A 510 26.96 -13.32 11.58
C ARG A 510 26.63 -14.09 10.30
N GLY A 511 27.05 -13.55 9.16
CA GLY A 511 26.80 -14.16 7.86
C GLY A 511 25.30 -14.25 7.56
N LEU A 512 24.80 -15.48 7.35
CA LEU A 512 23.41 -15.78 6.98
C LEU A 512 22.52 -16.07 8.21
N THR A 513 23.04 -15.81 9.41
CA THR A 513 22.34 -16.03 10.67
C THR A 513 21.66 -14.74 11.11
N TYR A 514 20.35 -14.81 11.37
CA TYR A 514 19.52 -13.69 11.79
C TYR A 514 18.87 -13.99 13.13
N GLU A 515 18.74 -12.95 13.93
CA GLU A 515 17.98 -12.97 15.18
C GLU A 515 16.84 -11.96 15.07
N THR A 516 15.67 -12.33 15.57
CA THR A 516 14.59 -11.39 15.79
C THR A 516 14.95 -10.51 16.98
N ILE A 517 14.79 -9.21 16.80
CA ILE A 517 15.01 -8.23 17.86
C ILE A 517 13.81 -7.31 17.94
N LEU A 518 13.38 -7.09 19.18
CA LEU A 518 12.44 -6.04 19.54
C LEU A 518 13.23 -4.86 20.11
N GLU A 519 13.13 -3.71 19.45
CA GLU A 519 13.79 -2.46 19.83
C GLU A 519 12.74 -1.49 20.35
N ALA A 520 12.95 -0.91 21.54
CA ALA A 520 12.11 0.15 22.08
C ALA A 520 12.74 1.53 21.85
N TYR A 521 11.92 2.56 21.64
CA TYR A 521 12.37 3.93 21.38
C TYR A 521 11.80 4.93 22.40
N PRO A 522 12.18 4.83 23.69
CA PRO A 522 11.65 5.69 24.74
C PRO A 522 11.99 7.18 24.52
N ASP A 523 13.04 7.48 23.77
CA ASP A 523 13.45 8.85 23.45
C ASP A 523 12.59 9.51 22.36
N LEU A 524 11.82 8.72 21.59
CA LEU A 524 10.96 9.23 20.51
C LEU A 524 9.53 9.49 20.96
N ALA A 525 9.00 8.67 21.85
CA ALA A 525 7.66 8.80 22.39
C ALA A 525 7.64 8.32 23.84
N ALA A 526 7.30 9.23 24.75
CA ALA A 526 6.99 8.89 26.13
C ALA A 526 5.45 8.79 26.26
N GLY A 527 4.94 7.61 26.60
CA GLY A 527 3.51 7.34 26.74
C GLY A 527 2.89 6.61 25.56
N MET A 528 1.56 6.56 25.52
CA MET A 528 0.81 5.75 24.58
C MET A 528 1.02 6.23 23.14
N VAL A 529 1.24 5.29 22.22
CA VAL A 529 1.19 5.54 20.77
C VAL A 529 -0.11 4.95 20.25
N ALA A 530 -1.11 5.81 20.02
CA ALA A 530 -2.48 5.39 19.73
C ALA A 530 -2.73 5.01 18.27
N THR A 531 -1.97 5.59 17.33
CA THR A 531 -2.17 5.37 15.90
C THR A 531 -0.85 5.46 15.15
N MET A 532 -0.76 4.74 14.03
CA MET A 532 0.39 4.79 13.13
C MET A 532 -0.05 4.65 11.68
N ALA A 533 0.67 5.30 10.77
CA ALA A 533 0.47 5.20 9.34
C ALA A 533 1.80 5.37 8.60
N THR A 534 1.92 4.82 7.39
CA THR A 534 3.07 5.10 6.52
C THR A 534 2.63 5.99 5.36
N ASP A 535 3.45 6.99 5.02
CA ASP A 535 3.19 7.83 3.85
C ASP A 535 3.79 7.22 2.57
N GLN A 536 3.49 7.81 1.41
CA GLN A 536 4.02 7.35 0.11
C GLN A 536 5.55 7.50 -0.02
N ARG A 537 6.21 8.19 0.91
CA ARG A 537 7.68 8.25 1.00
C ARG A 537 8.23 7.06 1.78
N GLY A 538 7.39 6.33 2.51
CA GLY A 538 7.78 5.30 3.45
C GLY A 538 8.17 5.85 4.82
N LEU A 539 7.84 7.13 5.11
CA LEU A 539 7.98 7.65 6.47
C LEU A 539 6.86 7.11 7.36
N LEU A 540 7.25 6.75 8.58
CA LEU A 540 6.33 6.35 9.63
C LEU A 540 5.82 7.59 10.36
N TRP A 541 4.50 7.73 10.38
CA TRP A 541 3.75 8.70 11.15
C TRP A 541 3.14 8.01 12.36
N PHE A 542 3.24 8.61 13.53
CA PHE A 542 2.63 8.09 14.75
C PHE A 542 2.03 9.21 15.59
N GLY A 543 0.87 8.93 16.19
CA GLY A 543 0.17 9.83 17.11
C GLY A 543 0.35 9.37 18.55
N THR A 544 0.73 10.32 19.42
CA THR A 544 0.95 10.13 20.87
C THR A 544 -0.14 10.79 21.70
#